data_AF-A0A7W0NC58-F1
#
_entry.id   AF-A0A7W0NC58-F1
#
_cell.length_a   1.000
_cell.length_b   1.000
_cell.length_c   1.000
_cell.angle_alpha   90.00
_cell.angle_beta   90.00
_cell.angle_gamma   90.00
#
_symmetry.space_group_name_H-M   'P 1'
#
loop_
_entity.id
_entity.type
_entity.pdbx_description
1 polymer ?
#
loop_
_entity_poly.entity_id
_entity_poly.type
_entity_poly.pdbx_seq_one_letter_code
_entity_poly.pdbx_strand_id
1 'polypeptide(L)'
;MSQVSSAPPFDDWAKLASEGNFEEVSAALESVVDWLERGGMPLDISIQCYESGVLLSERCAVMLRDADLRISEIETRAFPGRVASLSDDDL
;
A
#
# COMPACT_ATOMS: atom_id res chain seq x y z
N MET A 1 19.42 12.75 -20.42
CA MET A 1 19.85 12.42 -19.05
C MET A 1 18.74 12.88 -18.14
N SER A 2 17.90 11.94 -17.68
CA SER A 2 16.63 12.25 -17.02
C SER A 2 16.90 12.92 -15.67
N GLN A 3 16.16 14.00 -15.40
CA GLN A 3 16.24 14.77 -14.16
C GLN A 3 15.85 13.86 -12.99
N VAL A 4 16.80 13.56 -12.11
CA VAL A 4 16.46 13.07 -10.77
C VAL A 4 15.94 14.28 -10.00
N SER A 5 14.65 14.27 -9.66
CA SER A 5 14.05 15.28 -8.78
C SER A 5 14.83 15.30 -7.46
N SER A 6 15.12 16.51 -6.94
CA SER A 6 15.91 16.72 -5.72
C SER A 6 15.10 16.55 -4.43
N ALA A 7 13.80 16.27 -4.52
CA ALA A 7 12.90 16.14 -3.39
C ALA A 7 11.83 15.05 -3.62
N PRO A 8 11.37 14.38 -2.55
CA PRO A 8 10.26 13.43 -2.64
C PRO A 8 8.94 14.11 -3.01
N PRO A 9 8.06 13.44 -3.79
CA PRO A 9 6.78 13.99 -4.23
C PRO A 9 5.67 13.77 -3.18
N PHE A 10 5.80 14.40 -2.01
CA PHE A 10 4.88 14.18 -0.88
C PHE A 10 3.41 14.44 -1.20
N ASP A 11 3.10 15.49 -1.97
CA ASP A 11 1.72 15.83 -2.33
C ASP A 11 1.08 14.75 -3.21
N ASP A 12 1.84 14.20 -4.15
CA ASP A 12 1.36 13.13 -5.03
C ASP A 12 1.10 11.84 -4.24
N TRP A 13 2.00 11.50 -3.30
CA TRP A 13 1.80 10.35 -2.41
C TRP A 13 0.57 10.52 -1.51
N ALA A 14 0.35 11.70 -0.94
CA ALA A 14 -0.83 11.97 -0.11
C ALA A 14 -2.13 11.83 -0.93
N LYS A 15 -2.12 12.32 -2.18
CA LYS A 15 -3.25 12.14 -3.09
C LYS A 15 -3.48 10.66 -3.42
N LEU A 16 -2.44 9.91 -3.74
CA LEU A 16 -2.56 8.49 -4.06
C LEU A 16 -3.04 7.68 -2.86
N ALA A 17 -2.57 7.97 -1.65
CA ALA A 17 -3.03 7.32 -0.42
C ALA A 17 -4.55 7.48 -0.17
N SER A 18 -5.16 8.56 -0.65
CA SER A 18 -6.59 8.82 -0.47
C SER A 18 -7.44 8.40 -1.67
N GLU A 19 -6.95 8.60 -2.89
CA GLU A 19 -7.76 8.50 -4.12
C GLU A 19 -7.26 7.46 -5.12
N GLY A 20 -6.03 6.96 -4.96
CA GLY A 20 -5.41 6.03 -5.92
C GLY A 20 -6.07 4.66 -5.95
N ASN A 21 -5.88 3.95 -7.07
CA ASN A 21 -6.15 2.51 -7.18
C ASN A 21 -4.97 1.68 -6.63
N PHE A 22 -5.15 0.35 -6.55
CA PHE A 22 -4.16 -0.53 -5.93
C PHE A 22 -2.78 -0.44 -6.60
N GLU A 23 -2.73 -0.49 -7.93
CA GLU A 23 -1.50 -0.43 -8.70
C GLU A 23 -0.77 0.91 -8.52
N GLU A 24 -1.50 2.02 -8.51
CA GLU A 24 -0.95 3.37 -8.29
C GLU A 24 -0.41 3.53 -6.86
N VAL A 25 -1.15 3.06 -5.85
CA VAL A 25 -0.74 3.12 -4.44
C VAL A 25 0.47 2.23 -4.19
N SER A 26 0.51 1.02 -4.76
CA SER A 26 1.65 0.11 -4.66
C SER A 26 2.90 0.72 -5.29
N ALA A 27 2.79 1.30 -6.49
CA ALA A 27 3.90 1.97 -7.15
C ALA A 27 4.40 3.20 -6.36
N ALA A 28 3.49 3.96 -5.74
CA ALA A 28 3.85 5.05 -4.85
C ALA A 28 4.59 4.56 -3.60
N LEU A 29 4.15 3.44 -3.00
CA LEU A 29 4.82 2.83 -1.85
C LEU A 29 6.23 2.35 -2.20
N GLU A 30 6.40 1.70 -3.35
CA GLU A 30 7.71 1.34 -3.89
C GLU A 30 8.61 2.58 -4.07
N SER A 31 8.04 3.68 -4.59
CA SER A 31 8.77 4.94 -4.70
C SER A 31 9.20 5.50 -3.34
N VAL A 32 8.36 5.42 -2.30
CA VAL A 32 8.75 5.82 -0.94
C VAL A 32 9.91 4.98 -0.43
N VAL A 33 9.86 3.66 -0.61
CA VAL A 33 10.94 2.74 -0.21
C VAL A 33 12.23 3.10 -0.93
N ASP A 34 12.19 3.33 -2.24
CA ASP A 34 13.34 3.80 -3.02
C ASP A 34 13.98 5.06 -2.43
N TRP A 35 13.17 6.02 -1.96
CA TRP A 35 13.67 7.24 -1.34
C TRP A 35 14.33 6.97 0.02
N LEU A 36 13.73 6.12 0.85
CA LEU A 36 14.28 5.74 2.14
C LEU A 36 15.60 4.96 2.00
N GLU A 37 15.69 4.06 1.02
CA GLU A 37 16.87 3.22 0.77
C GLU A 37 18.05 4.01 0.18
N ARG A 38 17.78 5.04 -0.64
CA ARG A 38 18.83 5.93 -1.16
C ARG A 38 19.60 6.64 -0.05
N GLY A 39 18.92 6.94 1.06
CA GLY A 39 19.49 7.71 2.15
C GLY A 39 20.00 9.09 1.70
N GLY A 40 20.92 9.68 2.47
CA GLY A 40 21.52 10.98 2.13
C GLY A 40 20.58 12.19 2.24
N MET A 41 19.42 12.00 2.85
CA MET A 41 18.41 13.03 3.07
C MET A 41 18.36 13.46 4.55
N PRO A 42 17.91 14.70 4.85
CA PRO A 42 17.75 15.18 6.22
C PRO A 42 16.76 14.33 7.02
N LEU A 43 16.94 14.27 8.35
CA LEU A 43 16.09 13.50 9.25
C LEU A 43 14.60 13.84 9.12
N ASP A 44 14.27 15.13 9.02
CA ASP A 44 12.88 15.57 8.88
C ASP A 44 12.23 15.06 7.60
N ILE A 45 13.01 14.92 6.51
CA ILE A 45 12.54 14.37 5.24
C ILE A 45 12.40 12.85 5.35
N SER A 46 13.28 12.16 6.08
CA SER A 46 13.15 10.70 6.27
C SER A 46 11.96 10.33 7.12
N ILE A 47 11.63 11.16 8.11
CA ILE A 47 10.40 11.01 8.90
C ILE A 47 9.18 11.19 8.00
N GLN A 48 9.13 12.24 7.16
CA GLN A 48 8.00 12.46 6.25
C GLN A 48 7.84 11.33 5.20
N CYS A 49 8.93 10.79 4.67
CA CYS A 49 8.87 9.61 3.80
C CYS A 49 8.30 8.39 4.54
N TYR A 50 8.74 8.15 5.78
CA TYR A 50 8.21 7.06 6.60
C TYR A 50 6.71 7.22 6.84
N GLU A 51 6.25 8.41 7.23
CA GLU A 51 4.83 8.72 7.42
C GLU A 51 4.02 8.48 6.13
N SER A 52 4.53 8.94 5.00
CA SER A 52 3.91 8.70 3.69
C SER A 52 3.82 7.20 3.36
N GLY A 53 4.88 6.44 3.66
CA GLY A 53 4.93 5.00 3.46
C GLY A 53 3.91 4.24 4.33
N VAL A 54 3.72 4.66 5.57
CA VAL A 54 2.68 4.10 6.47
C VAL A 54 1.30 4.31 5.87
N LEU A 55 0.96 5.53 5.43
CA LEU A 55 -0.34 5.84 4.85
C LEU A 55 -0.63 5.02 3.58
N LEU A 56 0.35 4.92 2.68
CA LEU A 56 0.22 4.13 1.45
C LEU A 56 0.09 2.63 1.76
N SER A 57 0.85 2.11 2.72
CA SER A 57 0.76 0.71 3.15
C SER A 57 -0.60 0.38 3.75
N GLU A 58 -1.13 1.25 4.61
CA GLU A 58 -2.48 1.12 5.17
C GLU A 58 -3.55 1.10 4.08
N ARG A 59 -3.42 1.98 3.07
CA ARG A 59 -4.33 2.03 1.93
C ARG A 59 -4.31 0.72 1.13
N CYS A 60 -3.13 0.18 0.82
CA CYS A 60 -2.98 -1.14 0.19
C CYS A 60 -3.67 -2.24 1.01
N ALA A 61 -3.43 -2.27 2.33
CA ALA A 61 -4.01 -3.27 3.21
C ALA A 61 -5.56 -3.21 3.24
N VAL A 62 -6.14 -2.00 3.21
CA VAL A 62 -7.60 -1.84 3.08
C VAL A 62 -8.11 -2.43 1.78
N MET A 63 -7.50 -2.09 0.64
CA MET A 63 -7.93 -2.60 -0.68
C MET A 63 -7.85 -4.13 -0.78
N LEU A 64 -6.79 -4.72 -0.22
CA LEU A 64 -6.62 -6.17 -0.21
C LEU A 64 -7.67 -6.85 0.68
N ARG A 65 -7.98 -6.28 1.85
CA ARG A 65 -9.08 -6.79 2.70
C ARG A 65 -10.42 -6.71 2.00
N ASP A 66 -10.73 -5.60 1.32
CA ASP A 66 -11.98 -5.45 0.59
C ASP A 66 -12.08 -6.45 -0.58
N ALA A 67 -10.97 -6.71 -1.27
CA ALA A 67 -10.90 -7.72 -2.31
C ALA A 67 -11.13 -9.14 -1.75
N ASP A 68 -10.52 -9.46 -0.61
CA ASP A 68 -10.65 -10.75 0.06
C ASP A 68 -12.08 -11.03 0.55
N LEU A 69 -12.73 -10.02 1.14
CA LEU A 69 -14.14 -10.07 1.51
C LEU A 69 -15.03 -10.37 0.29
N ARG A 70 -14.77 -9.70 -0.83
CA ARG A 70 -15.52 -9.92 -2.07
C ARG A 70 -15.31 -11.33 -2.63
N ILE A 71 -14.10 -11.87 -2.53
CA ILE A 71 -13.81 -13.27 -2.91
C ILE A 71 -14.60 -14.22 -2.02
N SER A 72 -14.55 -14.02 -0.70
CA SER A 72 -15.28 -14.83 0.29
C SER A 72 -16.80 -14.85 0.05
N GLU A 73 -17.39 -13.72 -0.33
CA GLU A 73 -18.80 -13.62 -0.71
C GLU A 73 -19.13 -14.43 -1.98
N ILE A 74 -18.26 -14.35 -2.99
CA ILE A 74 -18.41 -15.12 -4.23
C ILE A 74 -18.32 -16.62 -3.93
N GLU A 75 -17.36 -17.04 -3.12
CA GLU A 75 -17.18 -18.45 -2.75
C GLU A 75 -18.37 -18.98 -1.97
N THR A 76 -18.87 -18.23 -0.99
CA THR A 76 -20.06 -18.60 -0.19
C THR A 76 -21.28 -18.81 -1.08
N ARG A 77 -21.46 -17.97 -2.12
CA ARG A 77 -22.57 -18.06 -3.07
C ARG A 77 -22.38 -19.19 -4.09
N ALA A 78 -21.17 -19.39 -4.57
CA ALA A 78 -20.86 -20.40 -5.58
C ALA A 78 -20.83 -21.83 -5.01
N PHE A 79 -20.40 -21.98 -3.75
CA PHE A 79 -20.22 -23.27 -3.09
C PHE A 79 -20.77 -23.27 -1.66
N PRO A 80 -22.12 -23.29 -1.50
CA PRO A 80 -22.78 -23.33 -0.19
C PRO A 80 -22.50 -24.67 0.50
N GLY A 81 -21.38 -24.77 1.22
CA GLY A 81 -20.95 -25.99 1.92
C GLY A 81 -19.43 -26.16 2.14
N ARG A 82 -18.59 -25.28 1.58
CA ARG A 82 -17.11 -25.35 1.74
C ARG A 82 -16.54 -24.45 2.85
N VAL A 83 -17.34 -23.55 3.44
CA VAL A 83 -16.91 -22.59 4.47
C VAL A 83 -16.69 -23.26 5.83
N ALA A 84 -15.63 -24.07 5.96
CA ALA A 84 -15.08 -24.51 7.23
C ALA A 84 -13.67 -25.08 7.04
N SER A 85 -12.63 -24.23 6.90
CA SER A 85 -11.26 -24.61 7.30
C SER A 85 -10.20 -23.50 7.32
N LEU A 86 -10.48 -22.24 6.97
CA LEU A 86 -9.46 -21.19 7.06
C LEU A 86 -9.57 -20.49 8.42
N SER A 87 -9.03 -21.15 9.44
CA SER A 87 -8.71 -20.49 10.70
C SER A 87 -7.34 -19.84 10.54
N ASP A 88 -7.25 -18.53 10.77
CA ASP A 88 -6.00 -17.76 10.88
C ASP A 88 -5.22 -18.12 12.17
N ASP A 89 -4.96 -19.42 12.43
CA ASP A 89 -4.32 -19.95 13.64
C ASP A 89 -2.88 -20.48 13.40
N ASP A 90 -2.24 -20.18 12.27
CA ASP A 90 -0.83 -20.54 11.98
C ASP A 90 0.06 -19.27 11.82
N LEU A 91 0.16 -18.48 12.89
CA LEU A 91 1.22 -17.46 13.10
C LEU A 91 2.07 -17.81 14.32
#